data_AF-A0A931KVM4-F1
#
_entry.id   AF-A0A931KVM4-F1
#
_cell.length_a   1.000
_cell.length_b   1.000
_cell.length_c   1.000
_cell.angle_alpha   90.00
_cell.angle_beta   90.00
_cell.angle_gamma   90.00
#
_symmetry.space_group_name_H-M   'P 1'
#
loop_
_entity.id
_entity.type
_entity.pdbx_description
1 polymer ?
#
loop_
_entity_poly.entity_id
_entity_poly.type
_entity_poly.pdbx_seq_one_letter_code
_entity_poly.pdbx_strand_id
1 'polypeptide(L)'
;MSVPAPPGDHVARLERQAARERTARLEAEQIAENQLRRAFERSREVELLAAIAVIVNESGDALTALGSASRVLRRHCDFAVAHVLVPDEDGAFVTSDIWDADPAQLDFLDRVVTATLDERFVPPRGLPGEVAGSHLALWLPNLALAANYPRNTVIDGGSSWAFPVVTGIEVVAVMEFVHPVPRAADERMLQLAPSIGTQLGRAFEWQRLRERQDADRRRLEDVLAQRDDEIAALRRGVREAEDVRAVYAAFLAHEARSALGSARGPGQDDGLLAGVLETLVSVTDGTERRLLGERTRCAPDELVRDVARRWAGEGAHVVAVPEAPPAAAVSLHRPSLERILDELVGNAVRHSGSAEVELRAATGPAELTIEVRDRGRGYTWPGNVTRPSGGSGLAQAARLASALGGELTVAAADDGGTRATVRVAARAGGPAAWTVRSQRVLLVDDNEINRRLAAAMLGRIGLSADVVDGGASALEAMRGTAYGLVLMDVQMPDMDGREATRAWRLTTDGATAADVPIVAVTAHVGQAERDLCRDAGMVDYLSKPYGIDALADVARRWLDRHPGADLPPAGDQPPVAAST
;
A
#
# COMPACT_ATOMS: atom_id res chain seq x y z
N MET A 1 92.13 62.47 -3.53
CA MET A 1 92.46 61.09 -3.12
C MET A 1 91.46 60.67 -2.06
N SER A 2 90.50 59.82 -2.43
CA SER A 2 89.48 59.32 -1.49
C SER A 2 90.08 58.16 -0.70
N VAL A 3 90.12 58.30 0.63
CA VAL A 3 90.62 57.26 1.53
C VAL A 3 89.65 56.05 1.44
N PRO A 4 90.14 54.82 1.18
CA PRO A 4 89.28 53.64 1.20
C PRO A 4 88.80 53.40 2.64
N ALA A 5 87.50 53.20 2.80
CA ALA A 5 86.89 52.91 4.09
C ALA A 5 87.55 51.66 4.73
N PRO A 6 87.78 51.64 6.05
CA PRO A 6 88.49 50.55 6.71
C PRO A 6 87.73 49.22 6.52
N PRO A 7 88.44 48.10 6.28
CA PRO A 7 87.84 46.81 5.92
C PRO A 7 86.82 46.26 6.92
N GLY A 8 86.83 46.71 8.18
CA GLY A 8 85.84 46.34 9.20
C GLY A 8 84.42 46.88 8.95
N ASP A 9 84.28 48.00 8.23
CA ASP A 9 82.97 48.67 8.03
C ASP A 9 82.14 48.04 6.89
N HIS A 10 82.79 47.29 6.00
CA HIS A 10 82.12 46.53 4.95
C HIS A 10 81.60 45.19 5.49
N VAL A 11 82.40 44.49 6.30
CA VAL A 11 81.99 43.25 6.97
C VAL A 11 80.81 43.50 7.91
N ALA A 12 80.87 44.56 8.73
CA ALA A 12 79.76 44.94 9.62
C ALA A 12 78.48 45.36 8.86
N ARG A 13 78.58 45.81 7.60
CA ARG A 13 77.42 46.10 6.75
C ARG A 13 76.81 44.82 6.19
N LEU A 14 77.64 43.88 5.72
CA LEU A 14 77.20 42.58 5.23
C LEU A 14 76.57 41.74 6.35
N GLU A 15 77.12 41.77 7.56
CA GLU A 15 76.54 41.09 8.73
C GLU A 15 75.17 41.67 9.11
N ARG A 16 75.03 43.01 9.10
CA ARG A 16 73.73 43.66 9.34
C ARG A 16 72.71 43.38 8.25
N GLN A 17 73.14 43.27 6.99
CA GLN A 17 72.27 42.89 5.89
C GLN A 17 71.83 41.42 6.00
N ALA A 18 72.75 40.50 6.23
CA ALA A 18 72.45 39.08 6.42
C ALA A 18 71.55 38.83 7.64
N ALA A 19 71.75 39.58 8.73
CA ALA A 19 70.86 39.52 9.89
C ALA A 19 69.44 39.98 9.55
N ARG A 20 69.29 41.11 8.83
CA ARG A 20 67.97 41.59 8.38
C ARG A 20 67.27 40.62 7.43
N GLU A 21 67.99 40.04 6.49
CA GLU A 21 67.45 39.03 5.56
C GLU A 21 67.02 37.77 6.30
N ARG A 22 67.78 37.33 7.32
CA ARG A 22 67.42 36.19 8.16
C ARG A 22 66.15 36.47 8.98
N THR A 23 66.02 37.64 9.57
CA THR A 23 64.80 38.04 10.31
C THR A 23 63.59 38.13 9.39
N ALA A 24 63.74 38.78 8.23
CA ALA A 24 62.66 38.90 7.24
C ALA A 24 62.21 37.53 6.71
N ARG A 25 63.14 36.58 6.54
CA ARG A 25 62.82 35.20 6.13
C ARG A 25 62.03 34.45 7.21
N LEU A 26 62.43 34.56 8.48
CA LEU A 26 61.71 33.93 9.59
C LEU A 26 60.30 34.53 9.76
N GLU A 27 60.15 35.85 9.60
CA GLU A 27 58.85 36.51 9.63
C GLU A 27 57.96 36.06 8.45
N ALA A 28 58.51 35.97 7.25
CA ALA A 28 57.77 35.48 6.08
C ALA A 28 57.35 34.01 6.23
N GLU A 29 58.20 33.16 6.80
CA GLU A 29 57.90 31.76 7.10
C GLU A 29 56.77 31.62 8.13
N GLN A 30 56.82 32.41 9.21
CA GLN A 30 55.76 32.45 10.22
C GLN A 30 54.42 32.95 9.65
N ILE A 31 54.44 33.95 8.75
CA ILE A 31 53.25 34.44 8.06
C ILE A 31 52.66 33.34 7.17
N ALA A 32 53.49 32.66 6.40
CA ALA A 32 53.06 31.58 5.51
C ALA A 32 52.46 30.40 6.30
N GLU A 33 53.10 29.99 7.40
CA GLU A 33 52.60 28.91 8.26
C GLU A 33 51.24 29.28 8.89
N ASN A 34 51.11 30.51 9.39
CA ASN A 34 49.85 31.02 9.93
C ASN A 34 48.75 31.09 8.86
N GLN A 35 49.08 31.49 7.62
CA GLN A 35 48.12 31.51 6.51
C GLN A 35 47.67 30.11 6.12
N LEU A 36 48.59 29.14 6.07
CA LEU A 36 48.30 27.75 5.73
C LEU A 36 47.43 27.09 6.80
N ARG A 37 47.73 27.30 8.09
CA ARG A 37 46.88 26.85 9.20
C ARG A 37 45.46 27.41 9.06
N ARG A 38 45.32 28.73 8.85
CA ARG A 38 44.00 29.38 8.68
C ARG A 38 43.23 28.89 7.44
N ALA A 39 43.93 28.51 6.37
CA ALA A 39 43.31 27.97 5.16
C ALA A 39 42.82 26.54 5.39
N PHE A 40 43.63 25.70 6.03
CA PHE A 40 43.27 24.33 6.39
C PHE A 40 42.06 24.29 7.34
N GLU A 41 42.06 25.17 8.35
CA GLU A 41 40.95 25.29 9.30
C GLU A 41 39.65 25.70 8.59
N ARG A 42 39.69 26.73 7.72
CA ARG A 42 38.54 27.13 6.91
C ARG A 42 38.04 26.01 5.99
N SER A 43 38.94 25.20 5.42
CA SER A 43 38.56 24.03 4.62
C SER A 43 37.74 23.04 5.45
N ARG A 44 38.19 22.73 6.67
CA ARG A 44 37.48 21.81 7.57
C ARG A 44 36.09 22.31 7.99
N GLU A 45 35.92 23.63 8.16
CA GLU A 45 34.62 24.23 8.47
C GLU A 45 33.64 24.10 7.30
N VAL A 46 34.11 24.39 6.08
CA VAL A 46 33.31 24.23 4.85
C VAL A 46 32.95 22.77 4.63
N GLU A 47 33.88 21.84 4.83
CA GLU A 47 33.64 20.41 4.74
C GLU A 47 32.60 19.93 5.77
N LEU A 48 32.65 20.44 7.01
CA LEU A 48 31.65 20.12 8.02
C LEU A 48 30.26 20.59 7.60
N LEU A 49 30.11 21.86 7.20
CA LEU A 49 28.83 22.39 6.74
C LEU A 49 28.32 21.64 5.50
N ALA A 50 29.18 21.28 4.57
CA ALA A 50 28.82 20.48 3.40
C ALA A 50 28.34 19.08 3.80
N ALA A 51 29.02 18.42 4.74
CA ALA A 51 28.61 17.11 5.25
C ALA A 51 27.23 17.16 5.93
N ILE A 52 26.97 18.19 6.75
CA ILE A 52 25.65 18.39 7.37
C ILE A 52 24.59 18.64 6.31
N ALA A 53 24.87 19.46 5.30
CA ALA A 53 23.93 19.71 4.20
C ALA A 53 23.59 18.43 3.43
N VAL A 54 24.59 17.58 3.13
CA VAL A 54 24.37 16.27 2.49
C VAL A 54 23.47 15.39 3.35
N ILE A 55 23.77 15.27 4.65
CA ILE A 55 22.95 14.49 5.60
C ILE A 55 21.49 14.95 5.56
N VAL A 56 21.25 16.25 5.64
CA VAL A 56 19.89 16.82 5.61
C VAL A 56 19.18 16.49 4.28
N ASN A 57 19.89 16.62 3.16
CA ASN A 57 19.35 16.39 1.82
C ASN A 57 19.01 14.92 1.53
N GLU A 58 19.82 14.00 2.04
CA GLU A 58 19.67 12.56 1.78
C GLU A 58 18.76 11.87 2.81
N SER A 59 18.51 12.49 3.96
CA SER A 59 17.65 11.90 4.99
C SER A 59 16.16 11.97 4.61
N GLY A 60 15.45 10.85 4.83
CA GLY A 60 14.00 10.75 4.60
C GLY A 60 13.16 11.49 5.62
N ASP A 61 13.67 11.63 6.85
CA ASP A 61 13.00 12.24 8.01
C ASP A 61 13.98 13.07 8.86
N ALA A 62 13.45 13.96 9.69
CA ALA A 62 14.26 14.90 10.47
C ALA A 62 15.07 14.23 11.59
N LEU A 63 14.55 13.19 12.23
CA LEU A 63 15.22 12.51 13.34
C LEU A 63 16.43 11.71 12.85
N THR A 64 16.33 11.04 11.70
CA THR A 64 17.47 10.36 11.05
C THR A 64 18.58 11.34 10.67
N ALA A 65 18.22 12.53 10.17
CA ALA A 65 19.17 13.59 9.85
C ALA A 65 19.93 14.04 11.11
N LEU A 66 19.20 14.30 12.20
CA LEU A 66 19.77 14.68 13.49
C LEU A 66 20.69 13.60 14.05
N GLY A 67 20.30 12.32 14.00
CA GLY A 67 21.16 11.23 14.48
C GLY A 67 22.46 11.08 13.69
N SER A 68 22.39 11.22 12.36
CA SER A 68 23.58 11.20 11.51
C SER A 68 24.49 12.42 11.77
N ALA A 69 23.89 13.60 11.95
CA ALA A 69 24.61 14.82 12.28
C ALA A 69 25.28 14.77 13.66
N SER A 70 24.59 14.23 14.68
CA SER A 70 25.13 14.03 16.03
C SER A 70 26.46 13.29 15.98
N ARG A 71 26.54 12.20 15.20
CA ARG A 71 27.76 11.40 15.05
C ARG A 71 28.90 12.18 14.39
N VAL A 72 28.60 12.92 13.33
CA VAL A 72 29.61 13.73 12.62
C VAL A 72 30.13 14.84 13.52
N LEU A 73 29.23 15.58 14.18
CA LEU A 73 29.57 16.68 15.07
C LEU A 73 30.33 16.21 16.31
N ARG A 74 29.91 15.10 16.92
CA ARG A 74 30.60 14.50 18.08
C ARG A 74 32.05 14.19 17.75
N ARG A 75 32.28 13.52 16.61
CA ARG A 75 33.64 13.19 16.13
C ARG A 75 34.44 14.44 15.77
N HIS A 76 33.80 15.45 15.19
CA HIS A 76 34.46 16.69 14.82
C HIS A 76 34.93 17.49 16.04
N CYS A 77 34.08 17.59 17.07
CA CYS A 77 34.35 18.33 18.30
C CYS A 77 35.12 17.49 19.35
N ASP A 78 35.28 16.20 19.08
CA ASP A 78 35.90 15.21 19.97
C ASP A 78 35.21 15.15 21.35
N PHE A 79 33.87 15.09 21.33
CA PHE A 79 33.06 14.93 22.54
C PHE A 79 32.75 13.46 22.82
N ALA A 80 32.53 13.10 24.09
CA ALA A 80 32.35 11.69 24.46
C ALA A 80 30.93 11.20 24.13
N VAL A 81 29.92 12.05 24.33
CA VAL A 81 28.50 11.75 24.14
C VAL A 81 27.86 12.90 23.36
N ALA A 82 26.94 12.56 22.46
CA ALA A 82 26.00 13.46 21.82
C ALA A 82 24.59 12.91 21.97
N HIS A 83 23.63 13.78 22.25
CA HIS A 83 22.22 13.41 22.28
C HIS A 83 21.35 14.58 21.84
N VAL A 84 20.12 14.25 21.46
CA VAL A 84 19.16 15.23 20.94
C VAL A 84 17.95 15.31 21.86
N LEU A 85 17.56 16.53 22.20
CA LEU A 85 16.35 16.82 22.93
C LEU A 85 15.33 17.46 22.00
N VAL A 86 14.06 17.10 22.17
CA VAL A 86 12.93 17.64 21.41
C VAL A 86 11.90 18.22 22.38
N PRO A 87 11.12 19.24 21.97
CA PRO A 87 10.07 19.79 22.82
C PRO A 87 8.93 18.78 22.98
N ASP A 88 8.44 18.62 24.21
CA ASP A 88 7.18 17.94 24.51
C ASP A 88 5.98 18.88 24.29
N GLU A 89 4.76 18.38 24.55
CA GLU A 89 3.52 19.15 24.38
C GLU A 89 3.43 20.41 25.26
N ASP A 90 4.13 20.41 26.41
CA ASP A 90 4.19 21.56 27.33
C ASP A 90 5.32 22.55 26.96
N GLY A 91 6.10 22.26 25.91
CA GLY A 91 7.26 23.04 25.49
C GLY A 91 8.51 22.83 26.34
N ALA A 92 8.54 21.81 27.20
CA ALA A 92 9.75 21.39 27.90
C ALA A 92 10.60 20.51 26.97
N PHE A 93 11.93 20.66 27.02
CA PHE A 93 12.80 19.80 26.21
C PHE A 93 13.08 18.50 26.97
N VAL A 94 12.81 17.37 26.32
CA VAL A 94 13.04 16.02 26.84
C VAL A 94 13.95 15.25 25.90
N THR A 95 14.64 14.23 26.41
CA THR A 95 15.52 13.42 25.57
C THR A 95 14.72 12.67 24.49
N SER A 96 15.28 12.62 23.28
CA SER A 96 14.85 11.68 22.24
C SER A 96 15.55 10.32 22.40
N ASP A 97 15.29 9.41 21.46
CA ASP A 97 15.98 8.14 21.29
C ASP A 97 17.34 8.27 20.57
N ILE A 98 17.72 9.48 20.16
CA ILE A 98 18.96 9.75 19.43
C ILE A 98 20.12 9.96 20.40
N TRP A 99 20.99 8.96 20.48
CA TRP A 99 22.24 8.98 21.24
C TRP A 99 23.42 8.51 20.37
N ASP A 100 24.57 9.17 20.50
CA ASP A 100 25.85 8.72 19.93
C ASP A 100 26.95 8.89 20.96
N ALA A 101 27.85 7.91 21.07
CA ALA A 101 28.95 7.96 22.01
C ALA A 101 30.24 7.44 21.39
N ASP A 102 31.36 7.83 21.99
CA ASP A 102 32.62 7.16 21.77
C ASP A 102 32.56 5.72 22.34
N PRO A 103 32.88 4.67 21.55
CA PRO A 103 32.95 3.30 22.08
C PRO A 103 33.88 3.13 23.28
N ALA A 104 34.87 4.01 23.46
CA ALA A 104 35.74 4.00 24.63
C ALA A 104 35.13 4.67 25.87
N GLN A 105 33.93 5.25 25.77
CA GLN A 105 33.28 6.05 26.82
C GLN A 105 31.88 5.53 27.19
N LEU A 106 31.60 4.23 26.99
CA LEU A 106 30.28 3.64 27.27
C LEU A 106 29.87 3.78 28.76
N ASP A 107 30.79 3.59 29.71
CA ASP A 107 30.49 3.81 31.13
C ASP A 107 30.11 5.28 31.44
N PHE A 108 30.64 6.23 30.67
CA PHE A 108 30.28 7.63 30.80
C PHE A 108 28.92 7.91 30.16
N LEU A 109 28.64 7.31 29.00
CA LEU A 109 27.32 7.35 28.36
C LEU A 109 26.24 6.88 29.34
N ASP A 110 26.41 5.75 30.02
CA ASP A 110 25.43 5.22 30.96
C ASP A 110 25.09 6.21 32.08
N ARG A 111 26.10 6.94 32.59
CA ARG A 111 25.88 8.01 33.59
C ARG A 111 25.11 9.18 33.00
N VAL A 112 25.45 9.62 31.79
CA VAL A 112 24.76 10.73 31.12
C VAL A 112 23.31 10.37 30.83
N VAL A 113 23.05 9.17 30.30
CA VAL A 113 21.69 8.65 30.03
C VAL A 113 20.89 8.61 31.32
N THR A 114 21.42 7.96 32.37
CA THR A 114 20.75 7.85 33.68
C THR A 114 20.39 9.21 34.26
N ALA A 115 21.27 10.21 34.11
CA ALA A 115 21.03 11.55 34.61
C ALA A 115 20.04 12.39 33.78
N THR A 116 19.73 11.97 32.55
CA THR A 116 19.02 12.79 31.57
C THR A 116 17.65 12.22 31.19
N LEU A 117 17.47 10.90 31.25
CA LEU A 117 16.28 10.22 30.71
C LEU A 117 14.95 10.75 31.28
N ASP A 118 14.93 11.01 32.60
CA ASP A 118 13.74 11.48 33.32
C ASP A 118 13.74 13.00 33.55
N GLU A 119 14.76 13.72 33.07
CA GLU A 119 14.86 15.16 33.28
C GLU A 119 14.06 15.93 32.22
N ARG A 120 13.28 16.91 32.67
CA ARG A 120 12.57 17.87 31.80
C ARG A 120 13.25 19.24 31.86
N PHE A 121 13.75 19.71 30.73
CA PHE A 121 14.44 20.99 30.60
C PHE A 121 13.47 22.08 30.13
N VAL A 122 12.66 22.59 31.06
CA VAL A 122 11.79 23.75 30.81
C VAL A 122 12.66 25.00 30.66
N PRO A 123 12.61 25.75 29.55
CA PRO A 123 13.45 26.95 29.39
C PRO A 123 13.26 27.95 30.55
N PRO A 124 14.34 28.45 31.19
CA PRO A 124 15.76 28.27 30.89
C PRO A 124 16.50 27.22 31.75
N ARG A 125 15.82 26.24 32.36
CA ARG A 125 16.43 25.24 33.26
C ARG A 125 17.42 24.33 32.52
N GLY A 126 18.64 24.23 33.05
CA GLY A 126 19.71 23.42 32.47
C GLY A 126 20.25 23.97 31.16
N LEU A 127 21.39 23.45 30.70
CA LEU A 127 21.97 23.87 29.42
C LEU A 127 21.00 23.74 28.23
N PRO A 128 20.23 22.63 28.08
CA PRO A 128 19.27 22.55 26.98
C PRO A 128 18.16 23.61 27.05
N GLY A 129 17.63 23.87 28.25
CA GLY A 129 16.61 24.90 28.45
C GLY A 129 17.13 26.31 28.22
N GLU A 130 18.37 26.62 28.64
CA GLU A 130 19.01 27.92 28.35
C GLU A 130 19.21 28.12 26.85
N VAL A 131 19.68 27.10 26.13
CA VAL A 131 19.85 27.14 24.67
C VAL A 131 18.50 27.35 23.98
N ALA A 132 17.47 26.62 24.37
CA ALA A 132 16.13 26.76 23.81
C ALA A 132 15.53 28.16 24.09
N GLY A 133 15.70 28.70 25.30
CA GLY A 133 15.19 30.03 25.65
C GLY A 133 15.96 31.18 24.99
N SER A 134 17.29 31.07 24.92
CA SER A 134 18.16 32.12 24.38
C SER A 134 18.31 32.09 22.86
N HIS A 135 18.03 30.94 22.22
CA HIS A 135 18.30 30.67 20.81
C HIS A 135 19.79 30.76 20.45
N LEU A 136 20.68 30.68 21.44
CA LEU A 136 22.13 30.76 21.27
C LEU A 136 22.79 29.42 21.56
N ALA A 137 23.89 29.14 20.86
CA ALA A 137 24.78 28.06 21.24
C ALA A 137 25.54 28.44 22.52
N LEU A 138 25.62 27.52 23.46
CA LEU A 138 26.24 27.73 24.76
C LEU A 138 27.27 26.64 25.06
N TRP A 139 28.37 27.05 25.68
CA TRP A 139 29.47 26.16 26.08
C TRP A 139 29.76 26.32 27.57
N LEU A 140 29.67 25.21 28.30
CA LEU A 140 30.02 25.09 29.70
C LEU A 140 31.38 24.39 29.82
N PRO A 141 32.49 25.14 30.01
CA PRO A 141 33.82 24.56 29.98
C PRO A 141 34.12 23.68 31.20
N ASN A 142 33.40 23.89 32.29
CA ASN A 142 33.50 23.10 33.52
C ASN A 142 32.12 22.98 34.18
N LEU A 143 31.55 21.78 34.15
CA LEU A 143 30.24 21.46 34.70
C LEU A 143 30.18 21.57 36.22
N ALA A 144 31.30 21.39 36.93
CA ALA A 144 31.35 21.56 38.38
C ALA A 144 31.11 23.03 38.80
N LEU A 145 31.34 23.98 37.89
CA LEU A 145 31.13 25.41 38.12
C LEU A 145 29.79 25.92 37.55
N ALA A 146 29.03 25.05 36.87
CA ALA A 146 27.79 25.43 36.21
C ALA A 146 26.62 25.44 37.20
N ALA A 147 26.17 26.64 37.60
CA ALA A 147 25.07 26.80 38.54
C ALA A 147 23.72 26.31 37.97
N ASN A 148 23.49 26.46 36.67
CA ASN A 148 22.28 26.03 35.98
C ASN A 148 22.52 24.73 35.19
N TYR A 149 23.00 23.68 35.89
CA TYR A 149 23.19 22.35 35.31
C TYR A 149 22.71 21.28 36.31
N PRO A 150 21.42 20.87 36.24
CA PRO A 150 20.79 20.04 37.27
C PRO A 150 21.40 18.63 37.40
N ARG A 151 22.18 18.20 36.41
CA ARG A 151 22.81 16.88 36.33
C ARG A 151 24.24 16.84 36.90
N ASN A 152 24.72 17.92 37.51
CA ASN A 152 26.11 18.04 38.00
C ASN A 152 26.47 17.01 39.10
N THR A 153 25.48 16.45 39.79
CA THR A 153 25.67 15.41 40.81
C THR A 153 26.04 14.05 40.23
N VAL A 154 25.70 13.79 38.97
CA VAL A 154 25.97 12.52 38.27
C VAL A 154 27.03 12.70 37.18
N ILE A 155 27.06 13.88 36.55
CA ILE A 155 28.02 14.28 35.52
C ILE A 155 28.92 15.38 36.12
N ASP A 156 29.85 14.98 36.98
CA ASP A 156 30.77 15.90 37.66
C ASP A 156 32.05 16.16 36.85
N GLY A 157 32.59 17.37 36.96
CA GLY A 157 33.92 17.74 36.49
C GLY A 157 34.16 17.78 34.98
N GLY A 158 33.12 17.58 34.16
CA GLY A 158 33.23 17.56 32.69
C GLY A 158 33.02 18.91 32.01
N SER A 159 32.74 18.87 30.70
CA SER A 159 32.26 20.01 29.92
C SER A 159 31.02 19.62 29.10
N SER A 160 30.15 20.58 28.81
CA SER A 160 29.02 20.38 27.89
C SER A 160 28.92 21.56 26.93
N TRP A 161 28.52 21.30 25.70
CA TRP A 161 28.09 22.37 24.80
C TRP A 161 26.83 21.95 24.06
N ALA A 162 25.98 22.92 23.76
CA ALA A 162 24.72 22.66 23.10
C ALA A 162 24.34 23.81 22.19
N PHE A 163 23.52 23.53 21.17
CA PHE A 163 23.01 24.52 20.25
C PHE A 163 21.59 24.19 19.79
N PRO A 164 20.80 25.20 19.39
CA PRO A 164 19.43 25.00 18.97
C PRO A 164 19.36 24.63 17.49
N VAL A 165 18.46 23.70 17.18
CA VAL A 165 18.01 23.41 15.82
C VAL A 165 16.73 24.19 15.59
N VAL A 166 16.70 25.01 14.54
CA VAL A 166 15.67 26.05 14.38
C VAL A 166 14.95 25.97 13.04
N THR A 167 13.62 26.13 13.06
CA THR A 167 12.79 26.38 11.88
C THR A 167 12.15 27.74 11.97
N GLY A 168 12.60 28.70 11.15
CA GLY A 168 12.22 30.10 11.30
C GLY A 168 12.65 30.66 12.67
N ILE A 169 11.68 30.86 13.57
CA ILE A 169 11.89 31.37 14.94
C ILE A 169 11.68 30.29 16.02
N GLU A 170 11.29 29.08 15.62
CA GLU A 170 10.95 27.98 16.52
C GLU A 170 12.19 27.10 16.75
N VAL A 171 12.50 26.79 18.01
CA VAL A 171 13.51 25.77 18.35
C VAL A 171 12.83 24.40 18.34
N VAL A 172 13.11 23.61 17.31
CA VAL A 172 12.49 22.28 17.10
C VAL A 172 13.27 21.15 17.75
N ALA A 173 14.55 21.37 18.05
CA ALA A 173 15.37 20.45 18.84
C ALA A 173 16.55 21.20 19.48
N VAL A 174 17.16 20.60 20.48
CA VAL A 174 18.45 21.02 21.04
C VAL A 174 19.42 19.85 20.95
N MET A 175 20.58 20.08 20.36
CA MET A 175 21.65 19.09 20.34
C MET A 175 22.64 19.42 21.45
N GLU A 176 22.89 18.46 22.33
CA GLU A 176 23.85 18.61 23.43
C GLU A 176 24.94 17.56 23.32
N PHE A 177 26.18 17.98 23.61
CA PHE A 177 27.37 17.16 23.59
C PHE A 177 28.07 17.27 24.94
N VAL A 178 28.36 16.13 25.55
CA VAL A 178 28.91 16.05 26.90
C VAL A 178 30.26 15.31 26.88
N HIS A 179 31.24 15.82 27.61
CA HIS A 179 32.56 15.22 27.74
C HIS A 179 32.96 15.12 29.22
N PRO A 180 33.63 14.05 29.68
CA PRO A 180 33.93 13.82 31.10
C PRO A 180 35.06 14.69 31.66
N VAL A 181 35.77 15.42 30.80
CA VAL A 181 36.91 16.28 31.15
C VAL A 181 36.60 17.73 30.76
N PRO A 182 37.02 18.74 31.55
CA PRO A 182 36.85 20.14 31.19
C PRO A 182 37.51 20.47 29.85
N ARG A 183 36.83 21.27 29.03
CA ARG A 183 37.30 21.73 27.73
C ARG A 183 37.02 23.21 27.57
N ALA A 184 38.04 23.98 27.16
CA ALA A 184 37.86 25.38 26.80
C ALA A 184 36.84 25.51 25.65
N ALA A 185 36.12 26.64 25.63
CA ALA A 185 35.13 26.90 24.59
C ALA A 185 35.79 26.94 23.21
N ASP A 186 35.21 26.20 22.26
CA ASP A 186 35.57 26.31 20.86
C ASP A 186 34.75 27.45 20.23
N GLU A 187 35.37 28.63 20.13
CA GLU A 187 34.74 29.83 19.56
C GLU A 187 34.26 29.62 18.11
N ARG A 188 34.92 28.75 17.34
CA ARG A 188 34.54 28.50 15.95
C ARG A 188 33.30 27.64 15.87
N MET A 189 33.20 26.61 16.71
CA MET A 189 31.98 25.81 16.80
C MET A 189 30.79 26.67 17.25
N LEU A 190 30.99 27.59 18.20
CA LEU A 190 29.97 28.55 18.59
C LEU A 190 29.54 29.46 17.42
N GLN A 191 30.47 29.86 16.55
CA GLN A 191 30.17 30.65 15.34
C GLN A 191 29.46 29.84 14.25
N LEU A 192 29.77 28.55 14.10
CA LEU A 192 29.16 27.66 13.11
C LEU A 192 27.79 27.15 13.53
N ALA A 193 27.54 27.05 14.84
CA ALA A 193 26.33 26.46 15.39
C ALA A 193 25.01 27.04 14.84
N PRO A 194 24.84 28.36 14.62
CA PRO A 194 23.64 28.88 13.97
C PRO A 194 23.43 28.34 12.55
N SER A 195 24.51 28.25 11.76
CA SER A 195 24.44 27.71 10.39
C SER A 195 24.09 26.22 10.40
N ILE A 196 24.68 25.45 11.30
CA ILE A 196 24.40 24.02 11.48
C ILE A 196 22.95 23.83 11.94
N GLY A 197 22.52 24.57 12.97
CA GLY A 197 21.17 24.51 13.53
C GLY A 197 20.08 24.86 12.52
N THR A 198 20.30 25.89 11.69
CA THR A 198 19.39 26.22 10.58
C THR A 198 19.37 25.15 9.49
N GLN A 199 20.53 24.61 9.09
CA GLN A 199 20.57 23.53 8.10
C GLN A 199 19.81 22.29 8.57
N LEU A 200 20.03 21.86 9.82
CA LEU A 200 19.32 20.73 10.42
C LEU A 200 17.83 21.01 10.57
N GLY A 201 17.44 22.26 10.89
CA GLY A 201 16.04 22.67 10.95
C GLY A 201 15.28 22.49 9.64
N ARG A 202 15.95 22.66 8.48
CA ARG A 202 15.31 22.42 7.17
C ARG A 202 14.77 21.01 7.02
N ALA A 203 15.35 20.02 7.70
CA ALA A 203 14.83 18.65 7.70
C ALA A 203 13.41 18.59 8.29
N PHE A 204 13.14 19.34 9.37
CA PHE A 204 11.81 19.47 9.96
C PHE A 204 10.84 20.25 9.06
N GLU A 205 11.31 21.29 8.37
CA GLU A 205 10.47 22.01 7.40
C GLU A 205 10.04 21.10 6.25
N TRP A 206 10.95 20.30 5.72
CA TRP A 206 10.65 19.34 4.66
C TRP A 206 9.73 18.23 5.11
N GLN A 207 9.92 17.71 6.31
CA GLN A 207 9.01 16.73 6.89
C GLN A 207 7.59 17.30 7.01
N ARG A 208 7.44 18.49 7.64
CA ARG A 208 6.14 19.18 7.76
C ARG A 208 5.49 19.45 6.41
N LEU A 209 6.28 19.81 5.39
CA LEU A 209 5.79 20.03 4.02
C LEU A 209 5.30 18.73 3.37
N ARG A 210 6.06 17.65 3.48
CA ARG A 210 5.69 16.32 2.96
C ARG A 210 4.41 15.80 3.60
N GLU A 211 4.30 15.92 4.93
CA GLU A 211 3.09 15.53 5.67
C GLU A 211 1.85 16.31 5.19
N ARG A 212 1.99 17.62 4.94
CA ARG A 212 0.90 18.43 4.36
C ARG A 212 0.54 18.02 2.94
N GLN A 213 1.54 17.78 2.09
CA GLN A 213 1.32 17.30 0.72
C GLN A 213 0.63 15.94 0.70
N ASP A 214 1.02 15.03 1.59
CA ASP A 214 0.37 13.73 1.72
C ASP A 214 -1.06 13.84 2.24
N ALA A 215 -1.32 14.74 3.20
CA ALA A 215 -2.68 15.01 3.67
C ALA A 215 -3.57 15.60 2.56
N ASP A 216 -3.07 16.58 1.81
CA ASP A 216 -3.82 17.17 0.69
C ASP A 216 -4.02 16.18 -0.46
N ARG A 217 -3.02 15.34 -0.75
CA ARG A 217 -3.14 14.25 -1.71
C ARG A 217 -4.24 13.26 -1.31
N ARG A 218 -4.27 12.82 -0.05
CA ARG A 218 -5.34 11.93 0.46
C ARG A 218 -6.72 12.56 0.32
N ARG A 219 -6.86 13.85 0.66
CA ARG A 219 -8.14 14.57 0.45
C ARG A 219 -8.57 14.60 -1.01
N LEU A 220 -7.64 14.78 -1.95
CA LEU A 220 -7.94 14.75 -3.38
C LEU A 220 -8.33 13.34 -3.84
N GLU A 221 -7.63 12.30 -3.37
CA GLU A 221 -7.98 10.91 -3.65
C GLU A 221 -9.39 10.57 -3.15
N ASP A 222 -9.78 11.02 -1.96
CA ASP A 222 -11.14 10.85 -1.42
C ASP A 222 -12.20 11.53 -2.31
N VAL A 223 -11.92 12.76 -2.77
CA VAL A 223 -12.82 13.49 -3.68
C VAL A 223 -12.96 12.77 -5.02
N LEU A 224 -11.86 12.22 -5.56
CA LEU A 224 -11.90 11.46 -6.81
C LEU A 224 -12.69 10.16 -6.65
N ALA A 225 -12.48 9.42 -5.56
CA ALA A 225 -13.27 8.23 -5.23
C ALA A 225 -14.77 8.54 -5.15
N GLN A 226 -15.17 9.63 -4.49
CA GLN A 226 -16.57 10.05 -4.45
C GLN A 226 -17.14 10.33 -5.86
N ARG A 227 -16.34 10.91 -6.75
CA ARG A 227 -16.77 11.18 -8.14
C ARG A 227 -16.89 9.91 -8.97
N ASP A 228 -16.00 8.95 -8.78
CA ASP A 228 -16.09 7.65 -9.47
C ASP A 228 -17.34 6.88 -9.03
N ASP A 229 -17.71 6.93 -7.76
CA ASP A 229 -18.96 6.36 -7.25
C ASP A 229 -20.20 7.03 -7.85
N GLU A 230 -20.21 8.37 -7.95
CA GLU A 230 -21.26 9.13 -8.63
C GLU A 230 -21.37 8.71 -10.10
N ILE A 231 -20.24 8.60 -10.82
CA ILE A 231 -20.20 8.17 -12.22
C ILE A 231 -20.70 6.72 -12.35
N ALA A 232 -20.31 5.82 -11.44
CA ALA A 232 -20.76 4.44 -11.43
C ALA A 232 -22.28 4.35 -11.19
N ALA A 233 -22.82 5.16 -10.28
CA ALA A 233 -24.26 5.27 -10.03
C ALA A 233 -25.01 5.79 -11.27
N LEU A 234 -24.51 6.84 -11.91
CA LEU A 234 -25.08 7.36 -13.15
C LEU A 234 -25.05 6.29 -14.27
N ARG A 235 -23.95 5.55 -14.42
CA ARG A 235 -23.84 4.44 -15.38
C ARG A 235 -24.82 3.30 -15.08
N ARG A 236 -25.08 2.98 -13.80
CA ARG A 236 -26.13 2.02 -13.41
C ARG A 236 -27.50 2.52 -13.84
N GLY A 237 -27.84 3.77 -13.55
CA GLY A 237 -29.11 4.36 -13.96
C GLY A 237 -29.32 4.37 -15.48
N VAL A 238 -28.27 4.65 -16.27
CA VAL A 238 -28.33 4.55 -17.73
C VAL A 238 -28.61 3.12 -18.20
N ARG A 239 -27.93 2.12 -17.64
CA ARG A 239 -28.16 0.70 -17.97
C ARG A 239 -29.57 0.25 -17.62
N GLU A 240 -30.07 0.62 -16.45
CA GLU A 240 -31.46 0.33 -16.05
C GLU A 240 -32.47 0.93 -17.04
N ALA A 241 -32.24 2.17 -17.49
CA ALA A 241 -33.07 2.81 -18.51
C ALA A 241 -32.99 2.09 -19.86
N GLU A 242 -31.80 1.62 -20.27
CA GLU A 242 -31.62 0.82 -21.49
C GLU A 242 -32.32 -0.54 -21.40
N ASP A 243 -32.26 -1.21 -20.25
CA ASP A 243 -32.96 -2.48 -19.99
C ASP A 243 -34.49 -2.30 -20.05
N VAL A 244 -35.02 -1.25 -19.42
CA VAL A 244 -36.47 -0.92 -19.50
C VAL A 244 -36.87 -0.67 -20.95
N ARG A 245 -36.06 0.08 -21.71
CA ARG A 245 -36.29 0.33 -23.13
C ARG A 245 -36.27 -0.98 -23.94
N ALA A 246 -35.34 -1.88 -23.66
CA ALA A 246 -35.25 -3.17 -24.33
C ALA A 246 -36.48 -4.06 -24.06
N VAL A 247 -36.94 -4.12 -22.80
CA VAL A 247 -38.15 -4.85 -22.42
C VAL A 247 -39.39 -4.30 -23.14
N TYR A 248 -39.50 -2.97 -23.23
CA TYR A 248 -40.62 -2.32 -23.92
C TYR A 248 -40.59 -2.58 -25.43
N ALA A 249 -39.40 -2.55 -26.03
CA ALA A 249 -39.18 -2.88 -27.44
C ALA A 249 -39.58 -4.33 -27.75
N ALA A 250 -39.16 -5.30 -26.93
CA ALA A 250 -39.52 -6.71 -27.11
C ALA A 250 -41.03 -6.96 -26.95
N PHE A 251 -41.68 -6.26 -26.01
CA PHE A 251 -43.13 -6.31 -25.85
C PHE A 251 -43.86 -5.80 -27.10
N LEU A 252 -43.48 -4.63 -27.61
CA LEU A 252 -44.05 -4.06 -28.83
C LEU A 252 -43.83 -4.98 -30.04
N ALA A 253 -42.67 -5.61 -30.15
CA ALA A 253 -42.37 -6.58 -31.21
C ALA A 253 -43.27 -7.82 -31.15
N HIS A 254 -43.56 -8.31 -29.94
CA HIS A 254 -44.43 -9.46 -29.73
C HIS A 254 -45.89 -9.13 -30.05
N GLU A 255 -46.41 -8.01 -29.53
CA GLU A 255 -47.76 -7.51 -29.84
C GLU A 255 -47.93 -7.29 -31.35
N ALA A 256 -46.95 -6.66 -32.00
CA ALA A 256 -46.95 -6.44 -33.45
C ALA A 256 -47.01 -7.76 -34.23
N ARG A 257 -46.22 -8.79 -33.83
CA ARG A 257 -46.24 -10.13 -34.44
C ARG A 257 -47.56 -10.85 -34.23
N SER A 258 -48.15 -10.76 -33.05
CA SER A 258 -49.45 -11.36 -32.73
C SER A 258 -50.57 -10.70 -33.54
N ALA A 259 -50.55 -9.37 -33.68
CA ALA A 259 -51.48 -8.63 -34.53
C ALA A 259 -51.32 -9.00 -36.03
N LEU A 260 -50.08 -9.08 -36.53
CA LEU A 260 -49.76 -9.57 -37.89
C LEU A 260 -50.29 -11.00 -38.13
N GLY A 261 -50.06 -11.89 -37.17
CA GLY A 261 -50.52 -13.28 -37.23
C GLY A 261 -52.04 -13.40 -37.26
N SER A 262 -52.73 -12.50 -36.56
CA SER A 262 -54.19 -12.43 -36.50
C SER A 262 -54.80 -11.76 -37.74
N ALA A 263 -54.12 -10.78 -38.32
CA ALA A 263 -54.55 -10.07 -39.54
C ALA A 263 -54.37 -10.91 -40.81
N ARG A 264 -53.46 -11.90 -40.81
CA ARG A 264 -53.31 -12.90 -41.89
C ARG A 264 -54.41 -13.97 -41.82
N GLY A 265 -55.66 -13.57 -41.98
CA GLY A 265 -56.74 -14.47 -42.39
C GLY A 265 -56.66 -14.76 -43.90
N PRO A 266 -57.20 -15.90 -44.40
CA PRO A 266 -57.17 -16.21 -45.82
C PRO A 266 -58.06 -15.23 -46.59
N GLY A 267 -57.46 -14.20 -47.19
CA GLY A 267 -58.10 -13.38 -48.23
C GLY A 267 -58.03 -11.85 -48.14
N GLN A 268 -57.17 -11.23 -47.32
CA GLN A 268 -57.12 -9.75 -47.24
C GLN A 268 -55.71 -9.19 -47.49
N ASP A 269 -55.56 -8.49 -48.63
CA ASP A 269 -54.39 -7.71 -49.05
C ASP A 269 -54.37 -6.35 -48.32
N ASP A 270 -53.73 -6.27 -47.16
CA ASP A 270 -53.36 -4.99 -46.53
C ASP A 270 -51.83 -4.90 -46.36
N GLY A 271 -51.13 -4.71 -47.49
CA GLY A 271 -49.66 -4.67 -47.55
C GLY A 271 -49.01 -3.52 -46.78
N LEU A 272 -49.76 -2.47 -46.45
CA LEU A 272 -49.25 -1.28 -45.75
C LEU A 272 -49.13 -1.48 -44.24
N LEU A 273 -50.16 -2.08 -43.60
CA LEU A 273 -50.10 -2.45 -42.18
C LEU A 273 -49.11 -3.59 -41.95
N ALA A 274 -49.08 -4.56 -42.86
CA ALA A 274 -48.11 -5.65 -42.80
C ALA A 274 -46.67 -5.13 -42.88
N GLY A 275 -46.36 -4.23 -43.83
CA GLY A 275 -45.02 -3.63 -43.98
C GLY A 275 -44.59 -2.75 -42.80
N VAL A 276 -45.51 -1.97 -42.22
CA VAL A 276 -45.22 -1.15 -41.02
C VAL A 276 -44.93 -2.04 -39.81
N LEU A 277 -45.70 -3.11 -39.62
CA LEU A 277 -45.48 -4.06 -38.52
C LEU A 277 -44.19 -4.88 -38.72
N GLU A 278 -43.85 -5.27 -39.95
CA GLU A 278 -42.61 -6.00 -40.26
C GLU A 278 -41.36 -5.12 -40.06
N THR A 279 -41.46 -3.83 -40.38
CA THR A 279 -40.40 -2.84 -40.11
C THR A 279 -40.20 -2.64 -38.61
N LEU A 280 -41.28 -2.51 -37.83
CA LEU A 280 -41.24 -2.42 -36.36
C LEU A 280 -40.57 -3.65 -35.74
N VAL A 281 -40.87 -4.85 -36.24
CA VAL A 281 -40.25 -6.11 -35.80
C VAL A 281 -38.75 -6.15 -36.13
N SER A 282 -38.32 -5.66 -37.29
CA SER A 282 -36.89 -5.64 -37.64
C SER A 282 -36.06 -4.67 -36.79
N VAL A 283 -36.62 -3.50 -36.46
CA VAL A 283 -35.96 -2.49 -35.61
C VAL A 283 -35.79 -3.01 -34.18
N THR A 284 -36.77 -3.77 -33.70
CA THR A 284 -36.76 -4.37 -32.37
C THR A 284 -35.82 -5.59 -32.28
N ASP A 285 -35.80 -6.48 -33.27
CA ASP A 285 -34.84 -7.60 -33.37
C ASP A 285 -33.36 -7.13 -33.47
N GLY A 286 -33.11 -6.01 -34.16
CA GLY A 286 -31.78 -5.40 -34.24
C GLY A 286 -31.26 -4.88 -32.90
N THR A 287 -32.15 -4.63 -31.95
CA THR A 287 -31.82 -4.15 -30.60
C THR A 287 -31.49 -5.32 -29.67
N GLU A 288 -32.16 -6.48 -29.80
CA GLU A 288 -31.90 -7.71 -29.04
C GLU A 288 -30.50 -8.31 -29.30
N ARG A 289 -30.03 -8.37 -30.55
CA ARG A 289 -28.72 -8.97 -30.87
C ARG A 289 -27.53 -8.20 -30.31
N ARG A 290 -27.69 -6.90 -30.03
CA ARG A 290 -26.66 -6.09 -29.37
C ARG A 290 -26.55 -6.34 -27.86
N LEU A 291 -27.58 -6.95 -27.24
CA LEU A 291 -27.70 -7.10 -25.79
C LEU A 291 -27.22 -8.46 -25.22
N LEU A 292 -26.99 -9.48 -26.05
CA LEU A 292 -26.68 -10.85 -25.57
C LEU A 292 -25.18 -11.21 -25.37
N GLY A 293 -24.25 -10.26 -25.53
CA GLY A 293 -22.83 -10.41 -25.12
C GLY A 293 -22.06 -11.65 -25.63
N GLU A 294 -20.81 -11.81 -25.21
CA GLU A 294 -20.01 -13.02 -25.46
C GLU A 294 -20.31 -14.11 -24.40
N ARG A 295 -20.44 -15.37 -24.81
CA ARG A 295 -20.62 -16.51 -23.90
C ARG A 295 -19.27 -16.91 -23.29
N THR A 296 -19.24 -17.09 -21.98
CA THR A 296 -18.05 -17.49 -21.23
C THR A 296 -18.15 -18.94 -20.76
N ARG A 297 -16.98 -19.57 -20.57
CA ARG A 297 -16.89 -20.93 -20.07
C ARG A 297 -17.09 -20.92 -18.55
N CYS A 298 -18.04 -21.69 -18.04
CA CYS A 298 -18.43 -21.68 -16.64
C CYS A 298 -18.71 -23.11 -16.15
N ALA A 299 -18.22 -23.46 -14.97
CA ALA A 299 -18.64 -24.68 -14.28
C ALA A 299 -19.99 -24.43 -13.59
N PRO A 300 -21.05 -25.21 -13.91
CA PRO A 300 -22.37 -25.00 -13.33
C PRO A 300 -22.41 -25.09 -11.80
N ASP A 301 -21.56 -25.93 -11.21
CA ASP A 301 -21.39 -26.05 -9.76
C ASP A 301 -20.77 -24.80 -9.12
N GLU A 302 -19.91 -24.06 -9.84
CA GLU A 302 -19.37 -22.78 -9.36
C GLU A 302 -20.44 -21.70 -9.40
N LEU A 303 -21.21 -21.62 -10.49
CA LEU A 303 -22.31 -20.67 -10.64
C LEU A 303 -23.32 -20.79 -9.48
N VAL A 304 -23.74 -22.01 -9.16
CA VAL A 304 -24.71 -22.26 -8.08
C VAL A 304 -24.11 -21.98 -6.69
N ARG A 305 -22.82 -22.31 -6.47
CA ARG A 305 -22.12 -21.97 -5.22
C ARG A 305 -21.96 -20.47 -5.02
N ASP A 306 -21.64 -19.72 -6.07
CA ASP A 306 -21.47 -18.27 -6.01
C ASP A 306 -22.78 -17.57 -5.65
N VAL A 307 -23.90 -17.99 -6.26
CA VAL A 307 -25.23 -17.45 -5.91
C VAL A 307 -25.62 -17.83 -4.49
N ALA A 308 -25.39 -19.08 -4.06
CA ALA A 308 -25.67 -19.51 -2.68
C ALA A 308 -24.90 -18.68 -1.65
N ARG A 309 -23.60 -18.44 -1.87
CA ARG A 309 -22.76 -17.61 -0.98
C ARG A 309 -23.21 -16.17 -0.91
N ARG A 310 -23.62 -15.60 -2.05
CA ARG A 310 -24.13 -14.21 -2.13
C ARG A 310 -25.34 -14.01 -1.21
N TRP A 311 -26.30 -14.94 -1.26
CA TRP A 311 -27.50 -14.88 -0.44
C TRP A 311 -27.28 -15.31 1.02
N ALA A 312 -26.25 -16.12 1.30
CA ALA A 312 -25.84 -16.44 2.67
C ALA A 312 -25.36 -15.20 3.45
N GLY A 313 -24.76 -14.22 2.77
CA GLY A 313 -24.37 -12.94 3.37
C GLY A 313 -25.54 -12.04 3.77
N GLU A 314 -26.74 -12.27 3.22
CA GLU A 314 -27.95 -11.46 3.47
C GLU A 314 -28.86 -12.07 4.57
N GLY A 315 -28.38 -13.09 5.29
CA GLY A 315 -29.09 -13.73 6.41
C GLY A 315 -30.05 -14.86 6.03
N ALA A 316 -30.05 -15.30 4.77
CA ALA A 316 -30.79 -16.48 4.30
C ALA A 316 -29.90 -17.75 4.31
N HIS A 317 -30.38 -18.92 4.76
CA HIS A 317 -29.62 -20.16 4.61
C HIS A 317 -29.83 -20.74 3.19
N VAL A 318 -29.05 -20.25 2.23
CA VAL A 318 -29.04 -20.80 0.87
C VAL A 318 -27.88 -21.78 0.72
N VAL A 319 -28.16 -23.02 0.31
CA VAL A 319 -27.18 -24.11 0.22
C VAL A 319 -27.09 -24.63 -1.21
N ALA A 320 -25.88 -24.61 -1.77
CA ALA A 320 -25.57 -25.31 -3.02
C ALA A 320 -25.32 -26.79 -2.73
N VAL A 321 -26.13 -27.67 -3.32
CA VAL A 321 -25.96 -29.12 -3.21
C VAL A 321 -25.16 -29.61 -4.41
N PRO A 322 -23.93 -30.12 -4.22
CA PRO A 322 -23.08 -30.55 -5.32
C PRO A 322 -23.64 -31.83 -5.98
N GLU A 323 -23.61 -31.88 -7.31
CA GLU A 323 -23.90 -33.11 -8.06
C GLU A 323 -22.62 -33.96 -8.17
N ALA A 324 -22.74 -35.29 -8.01
CA ALA A 324 -21.62 -36.22 -8.10
C ALA A 324 -21.83 -37.20 -9.27
N PRO A 325 -20.95 -37.24 -10.28
CA PRO A 325 -19.71 -36.44 -10.44
C PRO A 325 -19.96 -34.96 -10.83
N PRO A 326 -19.02 -34.04 -10.55
CA PRO A 326 -19.18 -32.60 -10.79
C PRO A 326 -19.39 -32.28 -12.27
N ALA A 327 -20.27 -31.30 -12.53
CA ALA A 327 -20.69 -30.91 -13.86
C ALA A 327 -19.51 -30.37 -14.69
N ALA A 328 -19.35 -30.89 -15.91
CA ALA A 328 -18.33 -30.39 -16.84
C ALA A 328 -18.56 -28.91 -17.17
N ALA A 329 -17.48 -28.14 -17.32
CA ALA A 329 -17.57 -26.72 -17.67
C ALA A 329 -18.21 -26.53 -19.07
N VAL A 330 -19.22 -25.67 -19.14
CA VAL A 330 -20.03 -25.42 -20.34
C VAL A 330 -19.98 -23.94 -20.74
N SER A 331 -20.15 -23.65 -22.03
CA SER A 331 -20.20 -22.27 -22.54
C SER A 331 -21.60 -21.68 -22.37
N LEU A 332 -21.73 -20.66 -21.52
CA LEU A 332 -22.99 -20.05 -21.08
C LEU A 332 -22.88 -18.53 -21.00
N HIS A 333 -24.01 -17.83 -21.02
CA HIS A 333 -24.05 -16.40 -20.71
C HIS A 333 -24.24 -16.21 -19.20
N ARG A 334 -23.12 -16.24 -18.46
CA ARG A 334 -23.09 -16.22 -16.99
C ARG A 334 -23.95 -15.10 -16.37
N PRO A 335 -23.90 -13.82 -16.83
CA PRO A 335 -24.67 -12.74 -16.21
C PRO A 335 -26.19 -12.96 -16.27
N SER A 336 -26.69 -13.55 -17.36
CA SER A 336 -28.13 -13.84 -17.48
C SER A 336 -28.58 -14.97 -16.56
N LEU A 337 -27.72 -15.97 -16.34
CA LEU A 337 -28.03 -17.07 -15.44
C LEU A 337 -28.00 -16.64 -13.97
N GLU A 338 -27.01 -15.85 -13.56
CA GLU A 338 -26.98 -15.31 -12.19
C GLU A 338 -28.24 -14.50 -11.89
N ARG A 339 -28.66 -13.65 -12.82
CA ARG A 339 -29.88 -12.84 -12.69
C ARG A 339 -31.16 -13.67 -12.63
N ILE A 340 -31.25 -14.77 -13.39
CA ILE A 340 -32.36 -15.73 -13.25
C ILE A 340 -32.37 -16.33 -11.84
N LEU A 341 -31.21 -16.75 -11.35
CA LEU A 341 -31.10 -17.40 -10.05
C LEU A 341 -31.36 -16.44 -8.88
N ASP A 342 -30.89 -15.20 -8.94
CA ASP A 342 -31.16 -14.18 -7.92
C ASP A 342 -32.66 -13.90 -7.79
N GLU A 343 -33.40 -13.84 -8.91
CA GLU A 343 -34.86 -13.66 -8.88
C GLU A 343 -35.58 -14.87 -8.26
N LEU A 344 -35.12 -16.09 -8.55
CA LEU A 344 -35.72 -17.32 -8.00
C LEU A 344 -35.41 -17.49 -6.51
N VAL A 345 -34.15 -17.31 -6.11
CA VAL A 345 -33.71 -17.40 -4.71
C VAL A 345 -34.35 -16.29 -3.90
N GLY A 346 -34.39 -15.06 -4.41
CA GLY A 346 -35.05 -13.96 -3.72
C GLY A 346 -36.55 -14.18 -3.52
N ASN A 347 -37.23 -14.81 -4.48
CA ASN A 347 -38.62 -15.21 -4.29
C ASN A 347 -38.77 -16.33 -3.27
N ALA A 348 -37.90 -17.35 -3.29
CA ALA A 348 -37.88 -18.40 -2.28
C ALA A 348 -37.71 -17.82 -0.87
N VAL A 349 -36.68 -17.00 -0.64
CA VAL A 349 -36.37 -16.38 0.66
C VAL A 349 -37.52 -15.49 1.17
N ARG A 350 -38.12 -14.68 0.30
CA ARG A 350 -39.22 -13.77 0.70
C ARG A 350 -40.51 -14.51 1.10
N HIS A 351 -40.78 -15.68 0.52
CA HIS A 351 -42.08 -16.35 0.66
C HIS A 351 -42.04 -17.64 1.48
N SER A 352 -40.87 -18.24 1.74
CA SER A 352 -40.77 -19.53 2.41
C SER A 352 -41.00 -19.45 3.92
N GLY A 353 -40.57 -18.37 4.60
CA GLY A 353 -40.66 -18.23 6.06
C GLY A 353 -39.83 -19.26 6.87
N SER A 354 -39.24 -20.25 6.20
CA SER A 354 -38.26 -21.21 6.69
C SER A 354 -36.93 -20.94 5.98
N ALA A 355 -35.84 -21.05 6.75
CA ALA A 355 -34.60 -20.39 6.41
C ALA A 355 -33.78 -21.06 5.30
N GLU A 356 -34.18 -22.23 4.78
CA GLU A 356 -33.33 -23.10 3.95
C GLU A 356 -33.81 -23.17 2.48
N VAL A 357 -32.97 -22.69 1.55
CA VAL A 357 -33.17 -22.79 0.09
C VAL A 357 -32.05 -23.65 -0.51
N GLU A 358 -32.39 -24.72 -1.21
CA GLU A 358 -31.44 -25.61 -1.88
C GLU A 358 -31.30 -25.24 -3.36
N LEU A 359 -30.05 -25.17 -3.85
CA LEU A 359 -29.73 -24.99 -5.27
C LEU A 359 -28.98 -26.21 -5.80
N ARG A 360 -29.38 -26.73 -6.95
CA ARG A 360 -28.74 -27.86 -7.64
C ARG A 360 -28.52 -27.54 -9.11
N ALA A 361 -27.34 -27.80 -9.64
CA ALA A 361 -27.08 -27.76 -11.09
C ALA A 361 -26.84 -29.18 -11.59
N ALA A 362 -27.35 -29.47 -12.79
CA ALA A 362 -27.10 -30.72 -13.49
C ALA A 362 -26.86 -30.50 -14.97
N THR A 363 -25.82 -31.12 -15.52
CA THR A 363 -25.43 -30.95 -16.93
C THR A 363 -25.74 -32.20 -17.74
N GLY A 364 -26.64 -32.05 -18.70
CA GLY A 364 -26.95 -33.06 -19.71
C GLY A 364 -26.10 -32.89 -20.99
N PRO A 365 -26.31 -33.74 -22.01
CA PRO A 365 -25.52 -33.74 -23.25
C PRO A 365 -25.58 -32.45 -24.07
N ALA A 366 -26.65 -31.66 -23.92
CA ALA A 366 -26.88 -30.42 -24.66
C ALA A 366 -27.57 -29.32 -23.82
N GLU A 367 -27.78 -29.56 -22.53
CA GLU A 367 -28.57 -28.68 -21.66
C GLU A 367 -27.99 -28.62 -20.26
N LEU A 368 -28.11 -27.46 -19.61
CA LEU A 368 -27.89 -27.25 -18.20
C LEU A 368 -29.26 -27.10 -17.53
N THR A 369 -29.50 -27.89 -16.51
CA THR A 369 -30.66 -27.77 -15.62
C THR A 369 -30.21 -27.19 -14.28
N ILE A 370 -30.89 -26.16 -13.79
CA ILE A 370 -30.67 -25.62 -12.43
C ILE A 370 -32.00 -25.67 -11.68
N GLU A 371 -32.00 -26.28 -10.51
CA GLU A 371 -33.15 -26.39 -9.62
C GLU A 371 -32.95 -25.50 -8.38
N VAL A 372 -33.96 -24.70 -8.06
CA VAL A 372 -34.09 -23.93 -6.81
C VAL A 372 -35.26 -24.52 -6.03
N ARG A 373 -35.00 -24.99 -4.81
CA ARG A 373 -36.02 -25.60 -3.95
C ARG A 373 -36.08 -24.88 -2.61
N ASP A 374 -37.28 -24.49 -2.19
CA ASP A 374 -37.53 -23.97 -0.84
C ASP A 374 -38.42 -24.91 -0.04
N ARG A 375 -38.26 -24.94 1.28
CA ARG A 375 -39.11 -25.71 2.23
C ARG A 375 -40.22 -24.85 2.85
N GLY A 376 -40.75 -23.89 2.10
CA GLY A 376 -41.73 -22.92 2.56
C GLY A 376 -43.16 -23.44 2.67
N ARG A 377 -44.14 -22.53 2.77
CA ARG A 377 -45.60 -22.85 2.82
C ARG A 377 -46.14 -23.48 1.52
N GLY A 378 -45.29 -23.71 0.53
CA GLY A 378 -45.64 -24.29 -0.75
C GLY A 378 -46.23 -23.29 -1.73
N TYR A 379 -46.08 -23.60 -3.01
CA TYR A 379 -46.73 -22.90 -4.10
C TYR A 379 -48.26 -23.12 -4.03
N THR A 380 -49.03 -22.07 -3.77
CA THR A 380 -50.47 -22.14 -3.48
C THR A 380 -51.39 -22.12 -4.71
N TRP A 381 -50.83 -22.18 -5.93
CA TRP A 381 -51.61 -22.16 -7.17
C TRP A 381 -51.80 -23.58 -7.73
N PRO A 382 -53.00 -23.94 -8.21
CA PRO A 382 -53.27 -25.31 -8.68
C PRO A 382 -52.57 -25.61 -10.02
N GLY A 383 -51.63 -26.58 -10.01
CA GLY A 383 -51.00 -27.16 -11.20
C GLY A 383 -49.54 -26.70 -11.46
N ASN A 384 -48.82 -27.46 -12.30
CA ASN A 384 -47.48 -27.07 -12.78
C ASN A 384 -47.59 -25.88 -13.72
N VAL A 385 -46.81 -24.82 -13.48
CA VAL A 385 -46.82 -23.63 -14.33
C VAL A 385 -45.55 -23.58 -15.17
N THR A 386 -45.72 -23.80 -16.47
CA THR A 386 -44.66 -23.71 -17.49
C THR A 386 -44.37 -22.27 -17.93
N ARG A 387 -45.19 -21.29 -17.50
CA ARG A 387 -45.02 -19.85 -17.72
C ARG A 387 -45.62 -19.03 -16.55
N PRO A 388 -44.85 -18.79 -15.47
CA PRO A 388 -45.37 -18.06 -14.33
C PRO A 388 -45.62 -16.59 -14.69
N SER A 389 -46.88 -16.14 -14.58
CA SER A 389 -47.33 -14.78 -14.85
C SER A 389 -47.52 -13.91 -13.58
N GLY A 390 -47.13 -14.42 -12.41
CA GLY A 390 -47.25 -13.72 -11.13
C GLY A 390 -45.92 -13.15 -10.62
N GLY A 391 -45.92 -11.87 -10.21
CA GLY A 391 -44.75 -11.13 -9.69
C GLY A 391 -43.79 -10.66 -10.79
N SER A 392 -43.26 -9.43 -10.68
CA SER A 392 -42.33 -8.86 -11.67
C SER A 392 -41.06 -9.71 -11.86
N GLY A 393 -40.56 -10.32 -10.79
CA GLY A 393 -39.34 -11.14 -10.78
C GLY A 393 -39.46 -12.50 -11.47
N LEU A 394 -40.51 -13.28 -11.20
CA LEU A 394 -40.74 -14.59 -11.86
C LEU A 394 -41.00 -14.44 -13.36
N ALA A 395 -41.77 -13.42 -13.75
CA ALA A 395 -41.99 -13.09 -15.15
C ALA A 395 -40.69 -12.64 -15.85
N GLN A 396 -39.76 -12.03 -15.12
CA GLN A 396 -38.44 -11.64 -15.64
C GLN A 396 -37.51 -12.84 -15.80
N ALA A 397 -37.46 -13.73 -14.80
CA ALA A 397 -36.70 -14.98 -14.85
C ALA A 397 -37.15 -15.89 -16.01
N ALA A 398 -38.47 -16.05 -16.21
CA ALA A 398 -39.03 -16.85 -17.31
C ALA A 398 -38.66 -16.27 -18.70
N ARG A 399 -38.65 -14.94 -18.82
CA ARG A 399 -38.26 -14.25 -20.07
C ARG A 399 -36.78 -14.40 -20.37
N LEU A 400 -35.91 -14.28 -19.37
CA LEU A 400 -34.46 -14.50 -19.52
C LEU A 400 -34.13 -15.97 -19.86
N ALA A 401 -34.79 -16.93 -19.21
CA ALA A 401 -34.61 -18.35 -19.53
C ALA A 401 -34.99 -18.63 -20.99
N SER A 402 -36.10 -18.05 -21.47
CA SER A 402 -36.53 -18.15 -22.87
C SER A 402 -35.50 -17.53 -23.84
N ALA A 403 -34.94 -16.37 -23.50
CA ALA A 403 -33.90 -15.71 -24.30
C ALA A 403 -32.60 -16.52 -24.40
N LEU A 404 -32.30 -17.37 -23.40
CA LEU A 404 -31.17 -18.31 -23.42
C LEU A 404 -31.48 -19.61 -24.21
N GLY A 405 -32.63 -19.69 -24.88
CA GLY A 405 -33.08 -20.89 -25.59
C GLY A 405 -33.56 -21.99 -24.64
N GLY A 406 -34.07 -21.58 -23.48
CA GLY A 406 -34.45 -22.44 -22.37
C GLY A 406 -35.87 -22.23 -21.87
N GLU A 407 -36.20 -22.82 -20.73
CA GLU A 407 -37.50 -22.68 -20.06
C GLU A 407 -37.36 -22.59 -18.54
N LEU A 408 -38.35 -22.00 -17.88
CA LEU A 408 -38.52 -21.97 -16.43
C LEU A 408 -39.84 -22.64 -16.07
N THR A 409 -39.80 -23.67 -15.24
CA THR A 409 -40.98 -24.35 -14.70
C THR A 409 -41.05 -24.21 -13.19
N VAL A 410 -42.21 -23.93 -12.62
CA VAL A 410 -42.43 -23.86 -11.17
C VAL A 410 -43.52 -24.86 -10.76
N ALA A 411 -43.24 -25.66 -9.74
CA ALA A 411 -44.09 -26.72 -9.24
C ALA A 411 -44.06 -26.81 -7.71
N ALA A 412 -45.07 -27.44 -7.11
CA ALA A 412 -45.03 -27.84 -5.70
C ALA A 412 -44.00 -28.97 -5.50
N ALA A 413 -43.22 -28.89 -4.43
CA ALA A 413 -42.29 -29.94 -4.02
C ALA A 413 -42.99 -30.98 -3.12
N ASP A 414 -42.48 -32.22 -3.12
CA ASP A 414 -43.09 -33.36 -2.39
C ASP A 414 -43.17 -33.16 -0.86
N ASP A 415 -42.32 -32.28 -0.33
CA ASP A 415 -42.24 -31.88 1.08
C ASP A 415 -43.11 -30.66 1.43
N GLY A 416 -43.98 -30.23 0.50
CA GLY A 416 -44.87 -29.09 0.70
C GLY A 416 -44.24 -27.73 0.40
N GLY A 417 -43.02 -27.69 -0.16
CA GLY A 417 -42.32 -26.48 -0.58
C GLY A 417 -42.54 -26.09 -2.06
N THR A 418 -41.71 -25.20 -2.61
CA THR A 418 -41.71 -24.86 -4.05
C THR A 418 -40.43 -25.35 -4.73
N ARG A 419 -40.57 -25.85 -5.96
CA ARG A 419 -39.47 -26.24 -6.84
C ARG A 419 -39.54 -25.42 -8.13
N ALA A 420 -38.53 -24.60 -8.39
CA ALA A 420 -38.33 -23.90 -9.64
C ALA A 420 -37.17 -24.54 -10.43
N THR A 421 -37.40 -24.90 -11.68
CA THR A 421 -36.42 -25.55 -12.55
C THR A 421 -36.19 -24.71 -13.80
N VAL A 422 -34.93 -24.33 -14.03
CA VAL A 422 -34.46 -23.62 -15.21
C VAL A 422 -33.72 -24.60 -16.09
N ARG A 423 -34.09 -24.72 -17.37
CA ARG A 423 -33.32 -25.48 -18.38
C ARG A 423 -32.80 -24.53 -19.44
N VAL A 424 -31.52 -24.61 -19.80
CA VAL A 424 -30.91 -23.80 -20.87
C VAL A 424 -29.95 -24.62 -21.72
N ALA A 425 -29.73 -24.24 -22.98
CA ALA A 425 -28.81 -24.96 -23.87
C ALA A 425 -27.32 -24.78 -23.46
N ALA A 426 -26.58 -25.88 -23.36
CA ALA A 426 -25.17 -25.92 -22.91
C ALA A 426 -24.24 -26.60 -23.94
N ARG A 427 -23.01 -26.10 -24.11
CA ARG A 427 -21.96 -26.68 -24.98
C ARG A 427 -20.76 -27.15 -24.16
N ALA A 428 -20.33 -28.40 -24.31
CA ALA A 428 -19.25 -29.02 -23.52
C ALA A 428 -17.87 -28.38 -23.77
N GLY A 429 -17.13 -28.08 -22.70
CA GLY A 429 -15.70 -27.74 -22.74
C GLY A 429 -14.86 -28.79 -21.99
N GLY A 430 -13.83 -29.35 -22.63
CA GLY A 430 -13.02 -30.47 -22.12
C GLY A 430 -12.12 -30.19 -20.88
N PRO A 431 -11.74 -31.21 -20.09
CA PRO A 431 -11.28 -31.05 -18.71
C PRO A 431 -9.85 -30.49 -18.56
N ALA A 432 -9.56 -29.79 -17.44
CA ALA A 432 -8.21 -29.48 -16.96
C ALA A 432 -8.10 -29.86 -15.47
N ALA A 433 -6.98 -30.52 -15.12
CA ALA A 433 -6.67 -31.07 -13.80
C ALA A 433 -5.74 -30.14 -13.01
N TRP A 434 -5.89 -30.14 -11.67
CA TRP A 434 -5.16 -29.29 -10.72
C TRP A 434 -4.20 -30.11 -9.86
N THR A 435 -3.02 -29.56 -9.51
CA THR A 435 -2.03 -30.22 -8.62
C THR A 435 -1.60 -29.30 -7.46
N VAL A 436 -1.29 -29.94 -6.33
CA VAL A 436 -1.01 -29.49 -4.95
C VAL A 436 -0.02 -28.31 -4.81
N ARG A 437 -0.30 -27.32 -3.93
CA ARG A 437 0.60 -26.18 -3.62
C ARG A 437 1.63 -26.48 -2.53
N SER A 438 2.84 -25.94 -2.68
CA SER A 438 3.99 -26.08 -1.77
C SER A 438 3.94 -25.07 -0.60
N GLN A 439 4.68 -25.31 0.49
CA GLN A 439 4.86 -24.35 1.60
C GLN A 439 6.07 -23.41 1.42
N ARG A 440 6.60 -23.27 0.20
CA ARG A 440 7.74 -22.39 -0.09
C ARG A 440 7.27 -21.02 -0.57
N VAL A 441 7.87 -19.96 -0.03
CA VAL A 441 7.59 -18.56 -0.40
C VAL A 441 8.75 -18.03 -1.24
N LEU A 442 8.47 -17.27 -2.29
CA LEU A 442 9.46 -16.46 -2.99
C LEU A 442 9.37 -15.01 -2.50
N LEU A 443 10.47 -14.44 -2.03
CA LEU A 443 10.58 -13.06 -1.59
C LEU A 443 11.44 -12.28 -2.58
N VAL A 444 10.89 -11.20 -3.14
CA VAL A 444 11.54 -10.33 -4.13
C VAL A 444 11.59 -8.91 -3.58
N ASP A 445 12.80 -8.40 -3.35
CA ASP A 445 13.03 -7.03 -2.88
C ASP A 445 14.45 -6.60 -3.28
N ASP A 446 14.65 -5.38 -3.79
CA ASP A 446 15.95 -4.91 -4.27
C ASP A 446 16.91 -4.55 -3.13
N ASN A 447 16.39 -4.29 -1.93
CA ASN A 447 17.16 -3.92 -0.76
C ASN A 447 17.54 -5.14 0.10
N GLU A 448 18.85 -5.36 0.30
CA GLU A 448 19.37 -6.48 1.08
C GLU A 448 18.89 -6.51 2.54
N ILE A 449 18.70 -5.35 3.16
CA ILE A 449 18.23 -5.25 4.55
C ILE A 449 16.77 -5.73 4.65
N ASN A 450 15.92 -5.31 3.72
CA ASN A 450 14.51 -5.75 3.64
C ASN A 450 14.41 -7.25 3.40
N ARG A 451 15.22 -7.78 2.47
CA ARG A 451 15.32 -9.22 2.20
C ARG A 451 15.65 -10.02 3.46
N ARG A 452 16.67 -9.60 4.22
CA ARG A 452 17.06 -10.27 5.48
C ARG A 452 15.98 -10.19 6.54
N LEU A 453 15.34 -9.03 6.69
CA LEU A 453 14.28 -8.82 7.68
C LEU A 453 13.05 -9.68 7.38
N ALA A 454 12.55 -9.65 6.15
CA ALA A 454 11.36 -10.41 5.75
C ALA A 454 11.62 -11.92 5.73
N ALA A 455 12.80 -12.38 5.31
CA ALA A 455 13.17 -13.80 5.41
C ALA A 455 13.22 -14.28 6.88
N ALA A 456 13.76 -13.47 7.79
CA ALA A 456 13.76 -13.80 9.22
C ALA A 456 12.35 -13.84 9.81
N MET A 457 11.45 -12.94 9.41
CA MET A 457 10.04 -12.96 9.81
C MET A 457 9.30 -14.20 9.29
N LEU A 458 9.49 -14.56 8.01
CA LEU A 458 8.92 -15.79 7.41
C LEU A 458 9.40 -17.05 8.14
N GLY A 459 10.70 -17.12 8.48
CA GLY A 459 11.26 -18.23 9.27
C GLY A 459 10.64 -18.34 10.67
N ARG A 460 10.38 -17.21 11.34
CA ARG A 460 9.73 -17.20 12.67
C ARG A 460 8.28 -17.71 12.66
N ILE A 461 7.59 -17.60 11.52
CA ILE A 461 6.22 -18.13 11.34
C ILE A 461 6.21 -19.53 10.67
N GLY A 462 7.36 -20.19 10.60
CA GLY A 462 7.48 -21.59 10.16
C GLY A 462 7.53 -21.78 8.64
N LEU A 463 7.76 -20.71 7.87
CA LEU A 463 7.82 -20.77 6.41
C LEU A 463 9.27 -20.75 5.90
N SER A 464 9.48 -21.42 4.78
CA SER A 464 10.75 -21.37 4.05
C SER A 464 10.66 -20.36 2.91
N ALA A 465 11.66 -19.50 2.78
CA ALA A 465 11.69 -18.43 1.80
C ALA A 465 12.94 -18.52 0.90
N ASP A 466 12.73 -18.55 -0.41
CA ASP A 466 13.78 -18.25 -1.38
C ASP A 466 13.77 -16.75 -1.64
N VAL A 467 14.95 -16.13 -1.72
CA VAL A 467 15.08 -14.67 -1.73
C VAL A 467 15.86 -14.23 -2.96
N VAL A 468 15.31 -13.28 -3.71
CA VAL A 468 15.90 -12.72 -4.93
C VAL A 468 15.83 -11.19 -4.91
N ASP A 469 16.66 -10.55 -5.73
CA ASP A 469 16.96 -9.11 -5.70
C ASP A 469 16.23 -8.27 -6.74
N GLY A 470 15.40 -8.87 -7.60
CA GLY A 470 14.71 -8.11 -8.65
C GLY A 470 13.75 -8.95 -9.49
N GLY A 471 12.98 -8.26 -10.35
CA GLY A 471 11.94 -8.88 -11.19
C GLY A 471 12.46 -9.94 -12.16
N ALA A 472 13.64 -9.73 -12.76
CA ALA A 472 14.24 -10.70 -13.68
C ALA A 472 14.64 -12.00 -12.96
N SER A 473 15.32 -11.89 -11.82
CA SER A 473 15.69 -13.01 -10.95
C SER A 473 14.44 -13.76 -10.43
N ALA A 474 13.35 -13.03 -10.16
CA ALA A 474 12.08 -13.63 -9.76
C ALA A 474 11.47 -14.50 -10.87
N LEU A 475 11.44 -14.01 -12.11
CA LEU A 475 10.95 -14.79 -13.25
C LEU A 475 11.78 -16.06 -13.50
N GLU A 476 13.10 -16.02 -13.29
CA GLU A 476 13.95 -17.20 -13.40
C GLU A 476 13.66 -18.22 -12.29
N ALA A 477 13.55 -17.76 -11.03
CA ALA A 477 13.21 -18.62 -9.90
C ALA A 477 11.85 -19.31 -10.07
N MET A 478 10.83 -18.56 -10.52
CA MET A 478 9.47 -19.07 -10.71
C MET A 478 9.37 -20.13 -11.84
N ARG A 479 10.26 -20.12 -12.82
CA ARG A 479 10.34 -21.19 -13.85
C ARG A 479 10.92 -22.49 -13.29
N GLY A 480 11.87 -22.39 -12.37
CA GLY A 480 12.59 -23.54 -11.82
C GLY A 480 11.91 -24.21 -10.63
N THR A 481 11.11 -23.46 -9.87
CA THR A 481 10.56 -23.90 -8.57
C THR A 481 9.09 -23.52 -8.42
N ALA A 482 8.27 -24.47 -7.94
CA ALA A 482 6.87 -24.22 -7.62
C ALA A 482 6.72 -23.60 -6.22
N TYR A 483 6.35 -22.32 -6.17
CA TYR A 483 6.09 -21.58 -4.93
C TYR A 483 4.61 -21.63 -4.54
N GLY A 484 4.34 -21.60 -3.23
CA GLY A 484 3.00 -21.47 -2.65
C GLY A 484 2.53 -20.02 -2.57
N LEU A 485 3.48 -19.07 -2.51
CA LEU A 485 3.26 -17.63 -2.41
C LEU A 485 4.46 -16.87 -2.94
N VAL A 486 4.23 -15.73 -3.60
CA VAL A 486 5.26 -14.76 -3.98
C VAL A 486 4.96 -13.43 -3.30
N LEU A 487 5.95 -12.89 -2.59
CA LEU A 487 5.95 -11.53 -2.04
C LEU A 487 6.83 -10.68 -2.96
N MET A 488 6.21 -9.75 -3.68
CA MET A 488 6.85 -8.99 -4.77
C MET A 488 6.91 -7.51 -4.43
N ASP A 489 8.10 -6.95 -4.23
CA ASP A 489 8.25 -5.50 -4.15
C ASP A 489 7.78 -4.83 -5.45
N VAL A 490 6.96 -3.80 -5.33
CA VAL A 490 6.45 -3.05 -6.49
C VAL A 490 7.52 -2.14 -7.06
N GLN A 491 8.33 -1.50 -6.21
CA GLN A 491 9.30 -0.50 -6.62
C GLN A 491 10.71 -1.10 -6.62
N MET A 492 11.14 -1.60 -7.78
CA MET A 492 12.48 -2.13 -7.99
C MET A 492 13.13 -1.46 -9.22
N PRO A 493 14.46 -1.27 -9.23
CA PRO A 493 15.19 -0.80 -10.40
C PRO A 493 15.12 -1.81 -11.56
N ASP A 494 15.28 -1.30 -12.77
CA ASP A 494 15.25 -2.02 -14.06
C ASP A 494 13.91 -2.65 -14.44
N MET A 495 13.41 -3.63 -13.67
CA MET A 495 12.12 -4.29 -13.89
C MET A 495 11.26 -4.22 -12.64
N ASP A 496 10.17 -3.44 -12.72
CA ASP A 496 9.27 -3.25 -11.59
C ASP A 496 8.43 -4.52 -11.30
N GLY A 497 7.89 -4.63 -10.09
CA GLY A 497 7.16 -5.83 -9.67
C GLY A 497 5.88 -6.11 -10.49
N ARG A 498 5.24 -5.06 -11.03
CA ARG A 498 4.03 -5.17 -11.85
C ARG A 498 4.37 -5.66 -13.25
N GLU A 499 5.46 -5.17 -13.83
CA GLU A 499 6.02 -5.62 -15.09
C GLU A 499 6.45 -7.09 -15.00
N ALA A 500 7.17 -7.46 -13.93
CA ALA A 500 7.53 -8.85 -13.67
C ALA A 500 6.28 -9.75 -13.53
N THR A 501 5.24 -9.29 -12.83
CA THR A 501 3.98 -10.03 -12.68
C THR A 501 3.28 -10.22 -14.03
N ARG A 502 3.12 -9.17 -14.83
CA ARG A 502 2.52 -9.26 -16.18
C ARG A 502 3.30 -10.21 -17.07
N ALA A 503 4.63 -10.09 -17.06
CA ALA A 503 5.52 -10.96 -17.82
C ALA A 503 5.33 -12.43 -17.42
N TRP A 504 5.26 -12.73 -16.12
CA TRP A 504 4.97 -14.09 -15.64
C TRP A 504 3.62 -14.60 -16.16
N ARG A 505 2.54 -13.82 -15.99
CA ARG A 505 1.17 -14.22 -16.37
C ARG A 505 1.00 -14.47 -17.87
N LEU A 506 1.84 -13.87 -18.72
CA LEU A 506 1.84 -14.07 -20.17
C LEU A 506 2.63 -15.31 -20.64
N THR A 507 3.42 -15.95 -19.77
CA THR A 507 4.15 -17.17 -20.12
C THR A 507 3.24 -18.41 -20.12
N THR A 508 3.59 -19.45 -20.91
CA THR A 508 2.89 -20.74 -20.87
C THR A 508 2.92 -21.36 -19.47
N ASP A 509 4.07 -21.27 -18.79
CA ASP A 509 4.23 -21.72 -17.40
C ASP A 509 3.31 -20.93 -16.45
N GLY A 510 3.24 -19.61 -16.58
CA GLY A 510 2.35 -18.74 -15.80
C GLY A 510 0.86 -18.87 -16.14
N ALA A 511 0.52 -19.33 -17.36
CA ALA A 511 -0.85 -19.66 -17.75
C ALA A 511 -1.29 -21.02 -17.17
N THR A 512 -0.36 -21.98 -17.03
CA THR A 512 -0.60 -23.26 -16.32
C THR A 512 -0.44 -23.15 -14.80
N ALA A 513 0.35 -22.18 -14.32
CA ALA A 513 0.59 -21.84 -12.92
C ALA A 513 -0.11 -20.53 -12.54
N ALA A 514 -1.24 -20.23 -13.19
CA ALA A 514 -2.09 -19.05 -12.92
C ALA A 514 -2.49 -18.92 -11.43
N ASP A 515 -2.25 -19.99 -10.69
CA ASP A 515 -2.58 -20.21 -9.30
C ASP A 515 -1.57 -19.70 -8.29
N VAL A 516 -0.30 -19.42 -8.64
CA VAL A 516 0.60 -18.89 -7.60
C VAL A 516 0.14 -17.48 -7.18
N PRO A 517 -0.22 -17.27 -5.90
CA PRO A 517 -0.63 -15.96 -5.43
C PRO A 517 0.61 -15.05 -5.38
N ILE A 518 0.52 -13.92 -6.07
CA ILE A 518 1.56 -12.87 -6.08
C ILE A 518 0.99 -11.69 -5.30
N VAL A 519 1.62 -11.36 -4.18
CA VAL A 519 1.22 -10.28 -3.27
C VAL A 519 2.20 -9.13 -3.42
N ALA A 520 1.65 -7.95 -3.70
CA ALA A 520 2.42 -6.72 -3.82
C ALA A 520 2.99 -6.31 -2.46
N VAL A 521 4.24 -5.92 -2.38
CA VAL A 521 4.84 -5.29 -1.20
C VAL A 521 5.17 -3.86 -1.60
N THR A 522 4.52 -2.87 -0.97
CA THR A 522 4.58 -1.47 -1.45
C THR A 522 4.56 -0.47 -0.29
N ALA A 523 5.29 0.64 -0.45
CA ALA A 523 5.24 1.77 0.48
C ALA A 523 3.98 2.65 0.32
N HIS A 524 3.17 2.43 -0.73
CA HIS A 524 2.00 3.26 -1.08
C HIS A 524 0.71 2.44 -1.04
N VAL A 525 -0.30 2.92 -0.31
CA VAL A 525 -1.52 2.15 0.03
C VAL A 525 -2.79 2.71 -0.66
N GLY A 526 -2.65 3.67 -1.57
CA GLY A 526 -3.76 4.34 -2.25
C GLY A 526 -4.53 3.44 -3.24
N GLN A 527 -5.81 3.77 -3.48
CA GLN A 527 -6.72 2.97 -4.32
C GLN A 527 -6.20 2.78 -5.75
N ALA A 528 -5.64 3.83 -6.36
CA ALA A 528 -5.08 3.77 -7.70
C ALA A 528 -3.91 2.78 -7.83
N GLU A 529 -3.05 2.68 -6.81
CA GLU A 529 -1.92 1.73 -6.82
C GLU A 529 -2.41 0.28 -6.70
N ARG A 530 -3.50 0.06 -5.95
CA ARG A 530 -4.13 -1.26 -5.82
C ARG A 530 -4.73 -1.72 -7.14
N ASP A 531 -5.38 -0.82 -7.87
CA ASP A 531 -5.99 -1.14 -9.16
C ASP A 531 -4.91 -1.48 -10.20
N LEU A 532 -3.80 -0.73 -10.21
CA LEU A 532 -2.63 -1.04 -11.06
C LEU A 532 -2.00 -2.40 -10.74
N CYS A 533 -1.89 -2.78 -9.46
CA CYS A 533 -1.39 -4.08 -9.05
C CYS A 533 -2.36 -5.21 -9.42
N ARG A 534 -3.66 -4.99 -9.28
CA ARG A 534 -4.71 -5.95 -9.67
C ARG A 534 -4.72 -6.19 -11.17
N ASP A 535 -4.64 -5.14 -11.97
CA ASP A 535 -4.57 -5.21 -13.43
C ASP A 535 -3.30 -5.94 -13.91
N ALA A 536 -2.22 -5.92 -13.11
CA ALA A 536 -1.02 -6.69 -13.39
C ALA A 536 -1.16 -8.20 -13.08
N GLY A 537 -2.23 -8.62 -12.39
CA GLY A 537 -2.46 -10.02 -11.99
C GLY A 537 -1.96 -10.38 -10.59
N MET A 538 -1.74 -9.37 -9.73
CA MET A 538 -1.47 -9.55 -8.29
C MET A 538 -2.78 -9.74 -7.53
N VAL A 539 -2.74 -10.50 -6.44
CA VAL A 539 -3.95 -10.96 -5.73
C VAL A 539 -4.20 -10.25 -4.39
N ASP A 540 -3.17 -9.62 -3.82
CA ASP A 540 -3.23 -8.89 -2.55
C ASP A 540 -2.06 -7.90 -2.45
N TYR A 541 -1.99 -7.14 -1.35
CA TYR A 541 -0.88 -6.24 -1.06
C TYR A 541 -0.48 -6.24 0.44
N LEU A 542 0.74 -5.81 0.72
CA LEU A 542 1.33 -5.65 2.04
C LEU A 542 2.06 -4.29 2.10
N SER A 543 1.65 -3.42 3.02
CA SER A 543 2.18 -2.06 3.14
C SER A 543 3.50 -2.01 3.90
N LYS A 544 4.54 -1.39 3.34
CA LYS A 544 5.81 -1.11 4.04
C LYS A 544 5.68 0.16 4.92
N PRO A 545 6.23 0.16 6.15
CA PRO A 545 6.82 -0.98 6.86
C PRO A 545 5.73 -1.92 7.39
N TYR A 546 5.97 -3.24 7.33
CA TYR A 546 5.08 -4.27 7.87
C TYR A 546 5.76 -5.06 9.00
N GLY A 547 4.96 -5.43 10.01
CA GLY A 547 5.38 -6.31 11.10
C GLY A 547 5.13 -7.78 10.82
N ILE A 548 5.57 -8.64 11.74
CA ILE A 548 5.42 -10.10 11.64
C ILE A 548 3.96 -10.55 11.59
N ASP A 549 3.04 -9.85 12.28
CA ASP A 549 1.63 -10.21 12.33
C ASP A 549 0.93 -9.98 10.99
N ALA A 550 1.17 -8.84 10.35
CA ALA A 550 0.64 -8.51 9.03
C ALA A 550 1.16 -9.48 7.96
N LEU A 551 2.45 -9.82 8.02
CA LEU A 551 3.05 -10.82 7.15
C LEU A 551 2.46 -12.22 7.39
N ALA A 552 2.25 -12.60 8.64
CA ALA A 552 1.65 -13.88 9.01
C ALA A 552 0.20 -13.99 8.54
N ASP A 553 -0.57 -12.90 8.61
CA ASP A 553 -1.95 -12.86 8.15
C ASP A 553 -2.06 -13.04 6.64
N VAL A 554 -1.21 -12.34 5.87
CA VAL A 554 -1.12 -12.51 4.40
C VAL A 554 -0.67 -13.93 4.06
N ALA A 555 0.37 -14.43 4.71
CA ALA A 555 0.91 -15.75 4.43
C ALA A 555 -0.11 -16.85 4.75
N ARG A 556 -0.77 -16.82 5.91
CA ARG A 556 -1.87 -17.75 6.27
C ARG A 556 -3.01 -17.67 5.26
N ARG A 557 -3.46 -16.46 4.90
CA ARG A 557 -4.57 -16.25 3.96
C ARG A 557 -4.34 -16.87 2.58
N TRP A 558 -3.10 -16.97 2.13
CA TRP A 558 -2.76 -17.45 0.78
C TRP A 558 -2.14 -18.85 0.75
N LEU A 559 -1.50 -19.29 1.84
CA LEU A 559 -0.93 -20.63 1.98
C LEU A 559 -1.92 -21.65 2.58
N ASP A 560 -2.85 -21.24 3.44
CA ASP A 560 -3.85 -22.15 4.03
C ASP A 560 -5.05 -22.42 3.10
N ARG A 561 -5.10 -21.76 1.93
CA ARG A 561 -6.06 -22.08 0.87
C ARG A 561 -5.76 -23.43 0.25
N HIS A 562 -6.36 -24.47 0.83
CA HIS A 562 -6.64 -25.74 0.17
C HIS A 562 -7.38 -25.48 -1.15
N PRO A 563 -7.28 -26.35 -2.18
CA PRO A 563 -8.07 -26.21 -3.39
C PRO A 563 -9.56 -26.20 -2.99
N GLY A 564 -10.21 -25.04 -3.07
CA GLY A 564 -11.58 -24.86 -2.60
C GLY A 564 -11.89 -23.63 -1.73
N ALA A 565 -11.23 -22.49 -1.90
CA ALA A 565 -11.70 -21.23 -1.33
C ALA A 565 -11.37 -20.03 -2.24
N ASP A 566 -12.39 -19.57 -2.95
CA ASP A 566 -12.43 -18.29 -3.67
C ASP A 566 -11.98 -17.12 -2.80
N LEU A 567 -11.48 -16.07 -3.45
CA LEU A 567 -11.19 -14.77 -2.84
C LEU A 567 -12.34 -14.32 -1.92
N PRO A 568 -12.08 -13.93 -0.65
CA PRO A 568 -12.99 -13.06 0.04
C PRO A 568 -12.91 -11.67 -0.60
N PRO A 569 -14.04 -10.99 -0.85
CA PRO A 569 -14.02 -9.58 -1.22
C PRO A 569 -13.50 -8.75 -0.05
N ALA A 570 -12.96 -7.58 -0.36
CA ALA A 570 -12.58 -6.57 0.61
C ALA A 570 -13.77 -6.21 1.53
N GLY A 571 -13.55 -6.22 2.85
CA GLY A 571 -14.53 -5.77 3.83
C GLY A 571 -14.17 -6.10 5.28
N ASP A 572 -13.99 -5.04 6.07
CA ASP A 572 -13.99 -4.90 7.54
C ASP A 572 -12.92 -5.58 8.42
N GLN A 573 -12.04 -4.74 8.97
CA GLN A 573 -11.45 -4.94 10.30
C GLN A 573 -12.31 -4.24 11.38
N PRO A 574 -12.37 -4.79 12.62
CA PRO A 574 -13.23 -4.32 13.72
C PRO A 574 -12.78 -2.97 14.30
N PRO A 575 -13.67 -2.25 15.05
CA PRO A 575 -13.35 -0.95 15.61
C PRO A 575 -12.33 -1.06 16.74
N VAL A 576 -11.28 -0.24 16.70
CA VAL A 576 -10.39 -0.04 17.85
C VAL A 576 -11.12 0.82 18.88
N ALA A 577 -11.30 0.24 20.07
CA ALA A 577 -11.97 0.85 21.20
C ALA A 577 -11.21 2.08 21.74
N ALA A 578 -11.98 3.07 22.15
CA ALA A 578 -11.54 4.29 22.82
C ALA A 578 -10.85 4.00 24.17
N SER A 579 -9.96 4.89 24.58
CA SER A 579 -9.66 5.15 25.99
C SER A 579 -9.23 6.61 26.19
N THR A 580 -10.13 7.32 26.89
CA THR A 580 -10.02 8.62 27.60
C THR A 580 -9.77 9.90 26.84
#